data_AF-A0A1M6RH94-F1
#
_entry.id   AF-A0A1M6RH94-F1
#
_cell.length_a   1.000
_cell.length_b   1.000
_cell.length_c   1.000
_cell.angle_alpha   90.00
_cell.angle_beta   90.00
_cell.angle_gamma   90.00
#
_symmetry.space_group_name_H-M   'P 1'
#
loop_
_entity.id
_entity.type
_entity.pdbx_description
1 polymer ?
#
loop_
_entity_poly.entity_id
_entity_poly.type
_entity_poly.pdbx_seq_one_letter_code
_entity_poly.pdbx_strand_id
1 'polypeptide(L)' 'MSTVMPEGENIRRAVKFVGEFRSENPDAKPSVIVQEAAMRFDLNPAESEYLARLVRGEMSK' A
#
# COMPACT_ATOMS: atom_id res chain seq x y z
N MET A 1 11.94 0.72 -19.09
CA MET A 1 11.41 -0.29 -18.16
C MET A 1 10.18 0.31 -17.52
N SER A 2 9.00 0.00 -18.06
CA SER A 2 7.75 0.53 -17.53
C SER A 2 7.48 -0.18 -16.21
N THR A 3 7.80 0.48 -15.10
CA THR A 3 7.20 0.15 -13.80
C THR A 3 5.70 0.20 -14.04
N VAL A 4 5.08 -0.98 -14.13
CA VAL A 4 3.63 -1.14 -14.23
C VAL A 4 3.08 -0.66 -12.89
N MET A 5 2.99 0.66 -12.73
CA MET A 5 2.16 1.27 -11.70
C MET A 5 0.76 0.79 -12.03
N PRO A 6 0.03 0.16 -11.10
CA PRO A 6 -1.37 -0.14 -11.35
C PRO A 6 -2.04 1.19 -11.71
N GLU A 7 -2.69 1.25 -12.87
CA GLU A 7 -3.40 2.45 -13.35
C GLU A 7 -4.62 2.79 -12.48
N GLY A 8 -4.87 2.01 -11.42
CA GLY A 8 -5.92 2.22 -10.44
C GLY A 8 -5.70 3.52 -9.66
N GLU A 9 -6.68 4.41 -9.69
CA GLU A 9 -6.76 5.56 -8.78
C GLU A 9 -6.74 5.08 -7.30
N ASN A 10 -7.29 3.88 -7.06
CA ASN A 10 -7.36 3.22 -5.77
C ASN A 10 -5.98 2.95 -5.16
N ILE A 11 -5.05 2.33 -5.89
CA ILE A 11 -3.69 2.11 -5.35
C ILE A 11 -2.98 3.44 -5.03
N ARG A 12 -3.15 4.49 -5.84
CA ARG A 12 -2.50 5.79 -5.56
C ARG A 12 -3.01 6.41 -4.28
N ARG A 13 -4.33 6.36 -4.06
CA ARG A 13 -4.96 6.84 -2.82
C ARG A 13 -4.55 5.99 -1.62
N ALA A 14 -4.48 4.67 -1.80
CA ALA A 14 -4.04 3.73 -0.78
C ALA A 14 -2.58 3.94 -0.37
N VAL A 15 -1.67 4.15 -1.32
CA VAL A 15 -0.25 4.44 -1.03
C VAL A 15 -0.10 5.75 -0.25
N LYS A 16 -0.87 6.78 -0.62
CA LYS A 16 -0.89 8.04 0.12
C LYS A 16 -1.39 7.83 1.55
N PHE A 17 -2.50 7.12 1.72
CA PHE A 17 -3.06 6.78 3.02
C PHE A 17 -2.07 5.97 3.89
N VAL A 18 -1.40 4.97 3.33
CA VAL A 18 -0.36 4.19 4.02
C VAL A 18 0.78 5.09 4.52
N GLY A 19 1.23 6.04 3.70
CA GLY A 19 2.32 6.95 4.07
C GLY A 19 1.96 7.84 5.25
N GLU A 20 0.73 8.37 5.26
CA GLU A 20 0.21 9.16 6.39
C GLU A 20 -0.02 8.28 7.62
N PHE A 21 -0.70 7.14 7.46
CA PHE A 21 -0.99 6.20 8.54
C PHE A 21 0.28 5.68 9.22
N ARG A 22 1.32 5.36 8.45
CA ARG A 22 2.62 4.91 8.96
C ARG A 22 3.38 6.05 9.66
N SER A 23 3.20 7.29 9.22
CA SER A 23 3.80 8.46 9.90
C SER A 23 3.12 8.74 11.23
N GLU A 24 1.79 8.58 11.30
CA GLU A 24 1.03 8.70 12.56
C GLU A 24 1.22 7.50 13.48
N ASN A 25 1.40 6.30 12.92
CA ASN A 25 1.51 5.04 13.66
C ASN A 25 2.76 4.26 13.20
N PRO A 26 3.96 4.64 13.68
CA PRO A 26 5.20 3.95 13.33
C PRO A 26 5.24 2.48 13.78
N ASP A 27 4.47 2.11 14.81
CA ASP A 27 4.32 0.75 15.33
C ASP A 27 3.25 -0.09 14.60
N ALA A 28 2.50 0.51 13.66
CA ALA A 28 1.46 -0.23 12.95
C ALA A 28 2.06 -1.30 12.04
N LYS A 29 1.56 -2.53 12.19
CA LYS A 29 2.01 -3.66 11.36
C LYS A 29 1.63 -3.43 9.90
N PRO A 30 2.53 -3.71 8.94
CA PRO A 30 2.27 -3.52 7.52
C PRO A 30 1.02 -4.25 7.04
N SER A 31 0.75 -5.46 7.55
CA SER A 31 -0.46 -6.21 7.22
C SER A 31 -1.75 -5.49 7.63
N VAL A 32 -1.76 -4.73 8.72
CA VAL A 32 -2.95 -3.97 9.18
C VAL A 32 -3.17 -2.78 8.26
N ILE A 33 -2.11 -2.03 7.93
CA ILE A 33 -2.22 -0.86 7.04
C ILE A 33 -2.70 -1.29 5.65
N VAL A 34 -2.19 -2.42 5.14
CA VAL A 34 -2.62 -2.99 3.85
C VAL A 34 -4.08 -3.42 3.90
N GLN A 35 -4.50 -4.09 4.97
CA GLN A 35 -5.86 -4.58 5.08
C GLN A 35 -6.87 -3.43 5.16
N GLU A 36 -6.55 -2.37 5.94
CA GLU A 36 -7.36 -1.15 5.98
C GLU A 36 -7.43 -0.50 4.60
N ALA A 37 -6.28 -0.30 3.95
CA ALA A 37 -6.26 0.30 2.62
C ALA A 37 -7.00 -0.56 1.58
N ALA A 38 -6.90 -1.89 1.66
CA ALA A 38 -7.59 -2.81 0.77
C ALA A 38 -9.11 -2.77 0.93
N MET A 39 -9.60 -2.72 2.18
CA MET A 39 -11.03 -2.58 2.47
C MET A 39 -11.58 -1.21 2.09
N ARG A 40 -10.77 -0.16 2.25
CA ARG A 40 -11.21 1.23 2.09
C ARG A 40 -11.15 1.74 0.66
N PHE A 41 -10.25 1.17 -0.15
CA PHE A 41 -10.05 1.53 -1.55
C PHE A 41 -10.43 0.40 -2.51
N ASP A 42 -11.03 -0.70 -2.02
CA ASP A 42 -11.38 -1.88 -2.81
C ASP A 42 -10.20 -2.36 -3.68
N LEU A 43 -9.02 -2.50 -3.05
CA LEU A 43 -7.82 -2.93 -3.76
C LEU A 43 -7.98 -4.39 -4.19
N ASN A 44 -7.75 -4.65 -5.46
CA ASN A 44 -7.71 -6.03 -5.96
C ASN A 44 -6.42 -6.73 -5.49
N PRO A 45 -6.33 -8.07 -5.61
CA PRO A 45 -5.23 -8.86 -5.05
C PRO A 45 -3.84 -8.39 -5.52
N ALA A 46 -3.73 -7.93 -6.77
CA ALA A 46 -2.50 -7.39 -7.33
C ALA A 46 -2.10 -6.06 -6.66
N GLU A 47 -3.05 -5.15 -6.48
CA GLU A 47 -2.84 -3.87 -5.78
C GLU A 47 -2.48 -4.08 -4.31
N SER A 48 -3.18 -4.97 -3.61
CA SER A 48 -2.91 -5.32 -2.22
C SER A 48 -1.51 -5.89 -2.02
N GLU A 49 -1.04 -6.75 -2.92
CA GLU A 49 0.31 -7.31 -2.86
C GLU A 49 1.39 -6.24 -3.11
N TYR A 50 1.17 -5.34 -4.07
CA TYR A 50 2.08 -4.21 -4.31
C TYR A 50 2.16 -3.30 -3.08
N LEU A 51 1.00 -2.94 -2.52
CA LEU A 51 0.94 -2.12 -1.31
C LEU A 51 1.66 -2.81 -0.15
N ALA A 52 1.45 -4.12 0.03
CA ALA A 52 2.11 -4.88 1.09
C ALA A 52 3.63 -4.91 0.94
N ARG A 53 4.16 -5.10 -0.27
CA ARG A 53 5.60 -4.99 -0.54
C ARG A 53 6.15 -3.59 -0.23
N LEU A 54 5.40 -2.55 -0.60
CA LEU A 54 5.75 -1.16 -0.31
C LEU A 54 5.80 -0.88 1.20
N VAL A 55 4.79 -1.33 1.96
CA VAL A 55 4.72 -1.11 3.42
C VAL A 55 5.78 -1.94 4.15
N ARG A 56 6.06 -3.17 3.70
CA ARG A 56 7.12 -4.04 4.25
C ARG A 56 8.54 -3.52 3.97
N GLY A 57 8.71 -2.54 3.08
CA GLY A 57 10.03 -2.01 2.74
C GLY A 57 10.87 -2.92 1.85
N GLU A 58 10.26 -3.93 1.20
CA GLU A 58 10.98 -4.90 0.36
C GLU A 58 11.50 -4.31 -0.96
N MET A 59 11.23 -3.04 -1.25
CA MET A 59 11.72 -2.35 -2.45
C MET A 59 13.14 -1.76 -2.27
N SER A 60 13.79 -1.94 -1.12
CA SER A 60 15.16 -1.49 -0.89
C SER A 60 16.14 -2.68 -0.84
N LYS A 61 16.72 -3.01 -1.99
CA LYS A 61 18.08 -3.55 -2.09
C LYS A 61 18.74 -3.04 -3.37
#